data_AF-A0A5B1QHZ6-F1
#
_entry.id   AF-A0A5B1QHZ6-F1
#
_cell.length_a   1.000
_cell.length_b   1.000
_cell.length_c   1.000
_cell.angle_alpha   90.00
_cell.angle_beta   90.00
_cell.angle_gamma   90.00
#
_symmetry.space_group_name_H-M   'P 1'
#
loop_
_entity.id
_entity.type
_entity.pdbx_description
1 polymer ?
#
loop_
_entity_poly.entity_id
_entity_poly.type
_entity_poly.pdbx_seq_one_letter_code
_entity_poly.pdbx_strand_id
1 'polypeptide(L)'
;MSQYINQVRQSASALSTSPLALRRDRRSQGRQGAPTKRVPRNRFEQAIQGIPGHERLLQTDDEVDARLRITNLSAEERAVRRKLYDEKVDKAMERSGGRVTTSGFKPSPDREESFYTIDIPDCDLKIRLWDGGLADDGLFLLDFVVKDDSSGLFKAVNSGGQFGIYPIHRPGILCSTGRLISWEEAWGIPLADIKPGCERFSLPEGAFYRLEREGMPRFDFVFRVPARERPHLLRTEIPIGRPSMLVNP
;
A
#
# COMPACT_ATOMS: atom_id res chain seq x y z
N MET A 1 37.80 -12.79 0.50
CA MET A 1 37.78 -14.27 0.50
C MET A 1 38.17 -14.76 1.89
N SER A 2 37.35 -15.62 2.52
CA SER A 2 37.57 -16.31 3.82
C SER A 2 37.71 -15.38 5.05
N GLN A 3 37.22 -15.65 6.27
CA GLN A 3 36.60 -16.81 6.93
C GLN A 3 36.09 -16.34 8.33
N TYR A 4 35.09 -17.06 8.87
CA TYR A 4 34.85 -17.41 10.30
C TYR A 4 34.57 -16.31 11.35
N ILE A 5 33.35 -16.25 11.91
CA ILE A 5 32.73 -17.00 13.05
C ILE A 5 32.71 -16.12 14.31
N ASN A 6 31.52 -15.94 14.90
CA ASN A 6 31.36 -16.06 16.35
C ASN A 6 29.99 -16.67 16.67
N GLN A 7 30.05 -17.83 17.33
CA GLN A 7 28.97 -18.67 17.78
C GLN A 7 28.81 -18.44 19.29
N VAL A 8 27.62 -18.07 19.76
CA VAL A 8 27.28 -18.15 21.19
C VAL A 8 25.91 -18.80 21.32
N ARG A 9 25.90 -19.97 21.95
CA ARG A 9 24.69 -20.63 22.46
C ARG A 9 24.34 -20.02 23.82
N GLN A 10 23.08 -19.68 24.03
CA GLN A 10 22.44 -19.81 25.34
C GLN A 10 20.93 -19.93 25.19
N SER A 11 20.39 -20.89 25.93
CA SER A 11 19.00 -21.34 25.96
C SER A 11 18.15 -20.41 26.83
N ALA A 12 16.90 -20.16 26.44
CA ALA A 12 15.84 -19.79 27.38
C ALA A 12 14.47 -20.23 26.86
N SER A 13 13.67 -20.70 27.81
CA SER A 13 12.43 -21.46 27.69
C SER A 13 11.20 -20.56 27.74
N ALA A 14 10.10 -21.07 27.18
CA ALA A 14 8.69 -20.82 27.47
C ALA A 14 8.13 -19.40 27.25
N LEU A 15 7.09 -19.30 26.42
CA LEU A 15 5.69 -19.33 26.89
C LEU A 15 4.75 -19.25 25.68
N SER A 16 4.02 -20.36 25.48
CA SER A 16 2.91 -20.47 24.54
C SER A 16 1.74 -19.64 25.07
N THR A 17 1.27 -18.68 24.28
CA THR A 17 -0.06 -18.07 24.45
C THR A 17 -0.69 -17.89 23.07
N SER A 18 -1.69 -18.71 22.78
CA SER A 18 -2.55 -18.59 21.59
C SER A 18 -3.39 -17.31 21.67
N PRO A 19 -3.49 -16.51 20.60
CA PRO A 19 -4.46 -15.42 20.55
C PRO A 19 -5.86 -15.95 20.25
N LEU A 20 -6.82 -15.53 21.08
CA LEU A 20 -8.26 -15.71 20.93
C LEU A 20 -8.73 -15.17 19.57
N ALA A 21 -9.18 -16.06 18.70
CA ALA A 21 -9.87 -15.71 17.47
C ALA A 21 -11.27 -15.14 17.79
N LEU A 22 -11.43 -13.83 17.68
CA LEU A 22 -12.74 -13.18 17.63
C LEU A 22 -13.45 -13.57 16.34
N ARG A 23 -14.26 -14.62 16.44
CA ARG A 23 -15.18 -15.10 15.41
C ARG A 23 -16.26 -14.03 15.17
N ARG A 24 -16.08 -13.18 14.16
CA ARG A 24 -17.15 -12.30 13.67
C ARG A 24 -18.16 -13.14 12.89
N ASP A 25 -19.29 -13.46 13.52
CA ASP A 25 -20.45 -14.02 12.84
C ASP A 25 -21.01 -13.01 11.84
N ARG A 26 -20.72 -13.26 10.56
CA ARG A 26 -21.26 -12.51 9.43
C ARG A 26 -22.58 -13.17 9.00
N ARG A 27 -23.66 -12.93 9.73
CA ARG A 27 -25.02 -13.31 9.32
C ARG A 27 -25.98 -12.14 9.41
N SER A 28 -26.21 -11.50 8.27
CA SER A 28 -27.49 -10.89 7.85
C SER A 28 -27.34 -10.29 6.46
N GLN A 29 -27.31 -11.14 5.42
CA GLN A 29 -27.60 -10.68 4.05
C GLN A 29 -29.13 -10.66 3.89
N GLY A 30 -29.73 -9.51 4.22
CA GLY A 30 -31.11 -9.19 3.91
C GLY A 30 -31.20 -8.44 2.59
N ARG A 31 -31.93 -9.03 1.62
CA ARG A 31 -32.55 -8.41 0.43
C ARG A 31 -31.67 -7.53 -0.47
N GLN A 32 -31.12 -8.14 -1.52
CA GLN A 32 -30.64 -7.45 -2.72
C GLN A 32 -31.84 -6.98 -3.55
N GLY A 33 -32.30 -5.75 -3.31
CA GLY A 33 -32.96 -4.98 -4.38
C GLY A 33 -31.94 -4.65 -5.47
N ALA A 34 -32.37 -4.55 -6.73
CA ALA A 34 -31.49 -4.11 -7.81
C ALA A 34 -30.82 -2.78 -7.41
N PRO A 35 -29.50 -2.63 -7.61
CA PRO A 35 -28.80 -1.41 -7.19
C PRO A 35 -29.37 -0.23 -7.98
N THR A 36 -30.08 0.64 -7.29
CA THR A 36 -30.51 1.91 -7.86
C THR A 36 -29.26 2.68 -8.27
N LYS A 37 -29.26 3.27 -9.47
CA LYS A 37 -28.14 4.05 -9.98
C LYS A 37 -27.85 5.18 -9.00
N ARG A 38 -26.75 5.05 -8.25
CA ARG A 38 -26.37 6.01 -7.21
C ARG A 38 -26.00 7.35 -7.84
N VAL A 39 -26.61 8.43 -7.34
CA VAL A 39 -26.29 9.79 -7.74
C VAL A 39 -25.04 10.24 -6.97
N PRO A 40 -24.00 10.76 -7.64
CA PRO A 40 -22.83 11.34 -6.97
C PRO A 40 -23.23 12.48 -6.03
N ARG A 41 -22.69 12.47 -4.82
CA ARG A 41 -22.91 13.56 -3.84
C ARG A 41 -22.00 14.76 -4.04
N ASN A 42 -20.80 14.52 -4.58
CA ASN A 42 -19.75 15.51 -4.75
C ASN A 42 -18.90 15.19 -5.99
N ARG A 43 -17.99 16.09 -6.36
CA ARG A 43 -17.13 15.98 -7.56
C ARG A 43 -16.16 14.80 -7.49
N PHE A 44 -15.73 14.38 -6.31
CA PHE A 44 -14.90 13.18 -6.18
C PHE A 44 -15.69 11.94 -6.60
N GLU A 45 -16.90 11.76 -6.06
CA GLU A 45 -17.75 10.62 -6.44
C GLU A 45 -18.05 10.62 -7.94
N GLN A 46 -18.30 11.80 -8.53
CA GLN A 46 -18.51 11.97 -9.96
C GLN A 46 -17.26 11.56 -10.77
N ALA A 47 -16.07 11.98 -10.34
CA ALA A 47 -14.82 11.71 -11.03
C ALA A 47 -14.46 10.22 -11.07
N ILE A 48 -14.88 9.43 -10.07
CA ILE A 48 -14.57 8.00 -10.00
C ILE A 48 -15.64 7.09 -10.63
N GLN A 49 -16.77 7.61 -11.11
CA GLN A 49 -17.84 6.76 -11.70
C GLN A 49 -17.39 5.94 -12.91
N GLY A 50 -16.36 6.39 -13.64
CA GLY A 50 -15.78 5.66 -14.78
C GLY A 50 -14.83 4.53 -14.39
N ILE A 51 -14.49 4.40 -13.10
CA ILE A 51 -13.51 3.40 -12.63
C ILE A 51 -14.24 2.08 -12.31
N PRO A 52 -13.81 0.94 -12.88
CA PRO A 52 -14.40 -0.35 -12.56
C PRO A 52 -14.33 -0.65 -11.05
N GLY A 53 -15.48 -0.96 -10.42
CA GLY A 53 -15.56 -1.26 -8.99
C GLY A 53 -15.55 -0.04 -8.07
N HIS A 54 -15.67 1.18 -8.60
CA HIS A 54 -15.74 2.42 -7.83
C HIS A 54 -16.84 2.42 -6.77
N GLU A 55 -17.89 1.61 -6.92
CA GLU A 55 -18.99 1.51 -5.97
C GLU A 55 -18.50 1.12 -4.57
N ARG A 56 -17.39 0.36 -4.48
CA ARG A 56 -16.74 -0.02 -3.22
C ARG A 56 -16.01 1.14 -2.54
N LEU A 57 -15.69 2.19 -3.29
CA LEU A 57 -15.04 3.41 -2.79
C LEU A 57 -16.07 4.46 -2.33
N LEU A 58 -17.34 4.29 -2.72
CA LEU A 58 -18.41 5.22 -2.39
C LEU A 58 -19.06 4.86 -1.06
N GLN A 59 -18.90 5.71 -0.05
CA GLN A 59 -19.49 5.46 1.27
C GLN A 59 -20.94 5.88 1.36
N THR A 60 -21.83 5.07 1.92
CA THR A 60 -23.21 5.49 2.20
C THR A 60 -23.27 6.63 3.21
N ASP A 61 -24.43 7.27 3.35
CA ASP A 61 -24.62 8.32 4.37
C ASP A 61 -24.39 7.78 5.78
N ASP A 62 -24.84 6.56 6.08
CA ASP A 62 -24.60 5.92 7.38
C ASP A 62 -23.11 5.61 7.61
N GLU A 63 -22.37 5.22 6.57
CA GLU A 63 -20.92 5.01 6.67
C GLU A 63 -20.15 6.32 6.88
N VAL A 64 -20.60 7.41 6.25
CA VAL A 64 -20.04 8.74 6.48
C VAL A 64 -20.33 9.18 7.92
N ASP A 65 -21.56 9.02 8.40
CA ASP A 65 -21.95 9.36 9.78
C ASP A 65 -21.12 8.57 10.80
N ALA A 66 -20.97 7.25 10.59
CA ALA A 66 -20.16 6.38 11.43
C ALA A 66 -18.68 6.80 11.46
N ARG A 67 -18.09 7.11 10.30
CA ARG A 67 -16.69 7.57 10.20
C ARG A 67 -16.48 8.93 10.86
N LEU A 68 -17.44 9.85 10.71
CA LEU A 68 -17.41 11.15 11.37
C LEU A 68 -17.74 11.07 12.88
N ARG A 69 -18.10 9.87 13.38
CA ARG A 69 -18.46 9.61 14.78
C ARG A 69 -19.59 10.52 15.28
N ILE A 70 -20.55 10.87 14.42
CA ILE A 70 -21.65 11.80 14.71
C ILE A 70 -22.97 11.08 15.06
N THR A 71 -22.91 9.90 15.66
CA THR A 71 -24.05 8.99 15.82
C THR A 71 -25.15 9.49 16.75
N ASN A 72 -24.86 10.46 17.64
CA ASN A 72 -25.82 10.99 18.63
C ASN A 72 -26.49 12.29 18.20
N LEU A 73 -26.29 12.72 16.95
CA LEU A 73 -26.91 13.91 16.41
C LEU A 73 -28.27 13.58 15.77
N SER A 74 -29.16 14.57 15.77
CA SER A 74 -30.44 14.49 15.04
C SER A 74 -30.20 14.26 13.54
N ALA A 75 -31.23 13.80 12.83
CA ALA A 75 -31.12 13.58 11.38
C ALA A 75 -30.74 14.85 10.61
N GLU A 76 -31.26 16.00 11.04
CA GLU A 76 -30.97 17.32 10.44
C GLU A 76 -29.51 17.71 10.65
N GLU A 77 -29.01 17.58 11.88
CA GLU A 77 -27.60 17.88 12.19
C GLU A 77 -26.64 16.95 11.44
N ARG A 78 -26.98 15.66 11.30
CA ARG A 78 -26.18 14.72 10.49
C ARG A 78 -26.18 15.15 9.02
N ALA A 79 -27.31 15.55 8.46
CA ALA A 79 -27.40 16.06 7.10
C ALA A 79 -26.54 17.32 6.88
N VAL A 80 -26.55 18.27 7.82
CA VAL A 80 -25.67 19.46 7.78
C VAL A 80 -24.19 19.05 7.78
N ARG A 81 -23.80 18.10 8.63
CA ARG A 81 -22.43 17.59 8.71
C ARG A 81 -21.99 16.88 7.42
N ARG A 82 -22.88 16.09 6.80
CA ARG A 82 -22.62 15.45 5.50
C ARG A 82 -22.40 16.49 4.40
N LYS A 83 -23.26 17.51 4.32
CA LYS A 83 -23.09 18.61 3.36
C LYS A 83 -21.73 19.32 3.53
N LEU A 84 -21.33 19.63 4.76
CA LEU A 84 -20.02 20.24 5.04
C LEU A 84 -18.86 19.31 4.66
N TYR A 85 -19.01 18.00 4.84
CA TYR A 85 -18.04 17.01 4.39
C TYR A 85 -17.91 17.01 2.87
N ASP A 86 -19.04 16.99 2.14
CA ASP A 86 -19.06 17.04 0.67
C ASP A 86 -18.43 18.33 0.13
N GLU A 87 -18.76 19.49 0.70
CA GLU A 87 -18.13 20.77 0.34
C GLU A 87 -16.61 20.77 0.60
N LYS A 88 -16.15 20.11 1.66
CA LYS A 88 -14.71 19.96 1.96
C LYS A 88 -14.02 19.08 0.92
N VAL A 89 -14.68 18.01 0.48
CA VAL A 89 -14.17 17.12 -0.57
C VAL A 89 -14.13 17.86 -1.91
N ASP A 90 -15.16 18.64 -2.26
CA ASP A 90 -15.18 19.45 -3.48
C ASP A 90 -14.05 20.49 -3.50
N LYS A 91 -13.82 21.20 -2.40
CA LYS A 91 -12.68 22.13 -2.27
C LYS A 91 -11.32 21.42 -2.36
N ALA A 92 -11.23 20.15 -1.95
CA ALA A 92 -10.02 19.36 -2.16
C ALA A 92 -9.84 19.02 -3.64
N MET A 93 -10.90 18.59 -4.33
CA MET A 93 -10.89 18.34 -5.77
C MET A 93 -10.53 19.59 -6.58
N GLU A 94 -11.06 20.76 -6.22
CA GLU A 94 -10.71 22.04 -6.86
C GLU A 94 -9.23 22.38 -6.73
N ARG A 95 -8.66 22.20 -5.54
CA ARG A 95 -7.22 22.40 -5.30
C ARG A 95 -6.35 21.44 -6.13
N SER A 96 -6.87 20.26 -6.48
CA SER A 96 -6.23 19.30 -7.37
C SER A 96 -6.56 19.51 -8.85
N GLY A 97 -7.18 20.63 -9.23
CA GLY A 97 -7.56 20.92 -10.62
C GLY A 97 -8.61 19.94 -11.18
N GLY A 98 -9.46 19.39 -10.32
CA GLY A 98 -10.47 18.40 -10.67
C GLY A 98 -9.94 16.98 -10.87
N ARG A 99 -8.65 16.72 -10.58
CA ARG A 99 -8.03 15.40 -10.71
C ARG A 99 -8.09 14.63 -9.40
N VAL A 100 -8.45 13.35 -9.48
CA VAL A 100 -8.30 12.42 -8.36
C VAL A 100 -6.85 11.95 -8.35
N THR A 101 -6.10 12.32 -7.31
CA THR A 101 -4.75 11.80 -7.12
C THR A 101 -4.84 10.31 -6.80
N THR A 102 -4.24 9.51 -7.65
CA THR A 102 -4.21 8.05 -7.53
C THR A 102 -2.77 7.61 -7.42
N SER A 103 -2.46 6.83 -6.39
CA SER A 103 -1.18 6.14 -6.22
C SER A 103 -1.36 4.63 -6.43
N GLY A 104 -0.26 3.90 -6.53
CA GLY A 104 -0.31 2.44 -6.63
C GLY A 104 -0.21 1.87 -8.04
N PHE A 105 -0.28 2.70 -9.10
CA PHE A 105 -0.18 2.21 -10.47
C PHE A 105 1.19 1.63 -10.75
N LYS A 106 1.20 0.46 -11.41
CA LYS A 106 2.44 -0.19 -11.84
C LYS A 106 3.01 0.54 -13.05
N PRO A 107 4.34 0.52 -13.26
CA PRO A 107 4.95 1.10 -14.44
C PRO A 107 4.35 0.50 -15.71
N SER A 108 3.89 1.37 -16.60
CA SER A 108 3.40 0.97 -17.92
C SER A 108 4.57 0.83 -18.90
N PRO A 109 4.62 -0.18 -19.77
CA PRO A 109 5.61 -0.24 -20.85
C PRO A 109 5.48 0.93 -21.84
N ASP A 110 4.28 1.53 -21.95
CA ASP A 110 4.00 2.66 -22.83
C ASP A 110 4.38 4.01 -22.23
N ARG A 111 4.94 4.02 -21.01
CA ARG A 111 5.34 5.24 -20.31
C ARG A 111 6.79 5.13 -19.89
N GLU A 112 7.52 6.22 -20.07
CA GLU A 112 8.89 6.34 -19.58
C GLU A 112 8.85 6.55 -18.06
N GLU A 113 8.78 5.45 -17.30
CA GLU A 113 8.74 5.45 -15.85
C GLU A 113 10.01 4.80 -15.28
N SER A 114 10.68 5.49 -14.37
CA SER A 114 11.88 4.98 -13.71
C SER A 114 11.52 3.96 -12.64
N PHE A 115 12.18 2.79 -12.67
CA PHE A 115 12.11 1.79 -11.62
C PHE A 115 13.47 1.12 -11.41
N TYR A 116 13.65 0.52 -10.24
CA TYR A 116 14.81 -0.29 -9.89
C TYR A 116 14.45 -1.77 -9.94
N THR A 117 15.40 -2.61 -10.31
CA THR A 117 15.27 -4.07 -10.21
C THR A 117 16.36 -4.64 -9.32
N ILE A 118 16.01 -5.63 -8.51
CA ILE A 118 16.94 -6.35 -7.65
C ILE A 118 16.77 -7.84 -7.93
N ASP A 119 17.88 -8.49 -8.28
CA ASP A 119 17.91 -9.93 -8.53
C ASP A 119 17.79 -10.70 -7.22
N ILE A 120 16.90 -11.69 -7.22
CA ILE A 120 16.76 -12.62 -6.10
C ILE A 120 17.67 -13.83 -6.41
N PRO A 121 18.61 -14.20 -5.52
CA PRO A 121 19.48 -15.35 -5.76
C PRO A 121 18.69 -16.65 -6.00
N ASP A 122 19.17 -17.47 -6.94
CA ASP A 122 18.59 -18.79 -7.26
C ASP A 122 17.07 -18.75 -7.53
N CYS A 123 16.62 -17.66 -8.18
CA CYS A 123 15.22 -17.41 -8.50
C CYS A 123 15.10 -16.60 -9.79
N ASP A 124 14.13 -16.96 -10.65
CA ASP A 124 13.84 -16.21 -11.88
C ASP A 124 13.09 -14.90 -11.60
N LEU A 125 12.47 -14.80 -10.42
CA LEU A 125 11.78 -13.60 -9.98
C LEU A 125 12.78 -12.52 -9.60
N LYS A 126 12.42 -11.28 -9.91
CA LYS A 126 13.12 -10.09 -9.47
C LYS A 126 12.18 -9.22 -8.66
N ILE A 127 12.76 -8.46 -7.73
CA ILE A 127 12.06 -7.38 -7.04
C ILE A 127 12.09 -6.17 -7.96
N ARG A 128 10.95 -5.54 -8.22
CA ARG A 128 10.88 -4.24 -8.88
C ARG A 128 10.38 -3.19 -7.88
N LEU A 129 11.09 -2.06 -7.84
CA LEU A 129 10.78 -0.92 -6.97
C LEU A 129 10.48 0.32 -7.82
N TRP A 130 9.36 0.98 -7.59
CA TRP A 130 9.01 2.23 -8.28
C TRP A 130 8.30 3.20 -7.34
N ASP A 131 8.15 4.45 -7.77
CA ASP A 131 7.47 5.49 -7.00
C ASP A 131 5.99 5.16 -6.77
N GLY A 132 5.23 5.03 -7.86
CA GLY A 132 3.80 4.80 -7.78
C GLY A 132 3.02 5.96 -7.19
N GLY A 133 3.59 7.17 -7.18
CA GLY A 133 2.99 8.38 -6.64
C GLY A 133 3.07 8.50 -5.12
N LEU A 134 4.05 7.84 -4.49
CA LEU A 134 4.32 7.86 -3.05
C LEU A 134 5.72 8.40 -2.73
N ALA A 135 6.38 9.05 -3.69
CA ALA A 135 7.70 9.65 -3.49
C ALA A 135 7.68 10.67 -2.38
N ASP A 136 6.73 11.60 -2.35
CA ASP A 136 6.65 12.60 -1.29
C ASP A 136 6.50 11.98 0.11
N ASP A 137 5.83 10.83 0.22
CA ASP A 137 5.64 10.07 1.46
C ASP A 137 6.89 9.31 1.93
N GLY A 138 7.98 9.31 1.15
CA GLY A 138 9.17 8.55 1.53
C GLY A 138 9.06 7.06 1.25
N LEU A 139 8.21 6.67 0.30
CA LEU A 139 7.94 5.27 0.01
C LEU A 139 8.31 4.89 -1.43
N PHE A 140 8.68 3.63 -1.58
CA PHE A 140 8.64 2.90 -2.85
C PHE A 140 7.53 1.85 -2.77
N LEU A 141 6.92 1.58 -3.93
CA LEU A 141 6.16 0.37 -4.12
C LEU A 141 7.08 -0.77 -4.56
N LEU A 142 6.76 -1.97 -4.11
CA LEU A 142 7.42 -3.21 -4.48
C LEU A 142 6.41 -4.16 -5.13
N ASP A 143 6.84 -4.82 -6.21
CA ASP A 143 6.23 -6.03 -6.75
C ASP A 143 7.29 -7.03 -7.21
N PHE A 144 6.83 -8.23 -7.59
CA PHE A 144 7.66 -9.24 -8.21
C PHE A 144 7.46 -9.22 -9.72
N VAL A 145 8.54 -9.39 -10.47
CA VAL A 145 8.52 -9.43 -11.93
C VAL A 145 9.32 -10.60 -12.47
N VAL A 146 8.94 -11.08 -13.64
CA VAL A 146 9.75 -11.95 -14.49
C VAL A 146 10.12 -11.16 -15.73
N LYS A 147 11.37 -11.30 -16.20
CA LYS A 147 11.77 -10.76 -17.48
C LYS A 147 11.27 -11.70 -18.57
N ASP A 148 10.45 -11.17 -19.47
CA ASP A 148 10.00 -11.90 -20.65
C ASP A 148 11.14 -11.91 -21.68
N ASP A 149 11.69 -13.09 -21.98
CA ASP A 149 12.84 -13.22 -22.89
C ASP A 149 12.51 -12.81 -24.33
N SER A 150 11.25 -12.91 -24.75
CA SER A 150 10.84 -12.60 -26.11
C SER A 150 10.71 -11.10 -26.36
N SER A 151 10.16 -10.37 -25.40
CA SER A 151 9.96 -8.92 -25.48
C SER A 151 11.04 -8.10 -24.78
N GLY A 152 11.81 -8.73 -23.89
CA GLY A 152 12.74 -8.07 -22.98
C GLY A 152 12.07 -7.28 -21.85
N LEU A 153 10.73 -7.26 -21.79
CA LEU A 153 9.95 -6.48 -20.84
C LEU A 153 9.74 -7.21 -19.51
N PHE A 154 9.50 -6.44 -18.45
CA PHE A 154 9.16 -7.01 -17.14
C PHE A 154 7.66 -7.21 -16.99
N LYS A 155 7.25 -8.46 -16.76
CA LYS A 155 5.87 -8.84 -16.46
C LYS A 155 5.68 -8.96 -14.95
N ALA A 156 4.74 -8.20 -14.40
CA ALA A 156 4.36 -8.31 -13.01
C ALA A 156 3.71 -9.67 -12.70
N VAL A 157 4.14 -10.27 -11.60
CA VAL A 157 3.63 -11.54 -11.08
C VAL A 157 3.42 -11.43 -9.57
N ASN A 158 2.54 -12.26 -9.02
CA ASN A 158 2.39 -12.35 -7.57
C ASN A 158 3.46 -13.30 -7.02
N SER A 159 3.88 -13.08 -5.78
CA SER A 159 4.77 -13.97 -5.04
C SER A 159 4.15 -15.36 -4.82
N GLY A 160 2.82 -15.46 -4.83
CA GLY A 160 2.12 -16.70 -4.49
C GLY A 160 2.39 -17.16 -3.05
N GLY A 161 2.79 -16.26 -2.15
CA GLY A 161 3.11 -16.59 -0.76
C GLY A 161 4.49 -17.21 -0.55
N GLN A 162 5.26 -17.44 -1.63
CA GLN A 162 6.57 -18.08 -1.55
C GLN A 162 7.61 -17.25 -0.79
N PHE A 163 7.34 -15.97 -0.55
CA PHE A 163 8.25 -15.03 0.10
C PHE A 163 7.62 -14.36 1.31
N GLY A 164 8.35 -14.38 2.43
CA GLY A 164 8.15 -13.48 3.56
C GLY A 164 9.09 -12.29 3.46
N ILE A 165 8.56 -11.08 3.49
CA ILE A 165 9.36 -9.84 3.51
C ILE A 165 9.38 -9.30 4.94
N TYR A 166 10.56 -9.12 5.52
CA TYR A 166 10.74 -8.66 6.90
C TYR A 166 11.64 -7.42 6.94
N PRO A 167 11.21 -6.31 7.55
CA PRO A 167 12.07 -5.17 7.73
C PRO A 167 13.19 -5.48 8.73
N ILE A 168 14.38 -4.99 8.44
CA ILE A 168 15.53 -5.05 9.34
C ILE A 168 15.59 -3.72 10.10
N HIS A 169 15.29 -3.77 11.40
CA HIS A 169 15.29 -2.59 12.26
C HIS A 169 16.71 -1.98 12.35
N ARG A 170 16.78 -0.66 12.21
CA ARG A 170 17.99 0.13 12.46
C ARG A 170 17.65 1.37 13.30
N PRO A 171 18.54 1.80 14.20
CA PRO A 171 18.36 3.06 14.92
C PRO A 171 18.08 4.21 13.95
N GLY A 172 17.05 5.01 14.24
CA GLY A 172 16.69 6.18 13.44
C GLY A 172 15.82 5.91 12.20
N ILE A 173 15.50 4.66 11.87
CA ILE A 173 14.58 4.32 10.77
C ILE A 173 13.31 3.71 11.36
N LEU A 174 12.18 4.37 11.14
CA LEU A 174 10.88 3.81 11.48
C LEU A 174 10.56 2.66 10.53
N CYS A 175 10.48 1.44 11.06
CA CYS A 175 10.07 0.25 10.33
C CYS A 175 8.92 -0.42 11.05
N SER A 176 7.96 -0.95 10.29
CA SER A 176 6.91 -1.84 10.83
C SER A 176 7.55 -3.05 11.52
N THR A 177 6.88 -3.61 12.52
CA THR A 177 7.31 -4.88 13.12
C THR A 177 6.66 -6.06 12.40
N GLY A 178 7.38 -7.17 12.27
CA GLY A 178 6.85 -8.41 11.68
C GLY A 178 6.89 -8.48 10.15
N ARG A 179 6.17 -9.46 9.59
CA ARG A 179 6.09 -9.68 8.14
C ARG A 179 5.34 -8.52 7.48
N LEU A 180 5.92 -7.98 6.42
CA LEU A 180 5.24 -7.01 5.57
C LEU A 180 4.08 -7.70 4.84
N ILE A 181 2.89 -7.09 4.92
CA ILE A 181 1.69 -7.56 4.24
C ILE A 181 1.49 -6.77 2.94
N SER A 182 0.90 -7.40 1.93
CA SER A 182 0.56 -6.72 0.68
C SER A 182 -0.60 -5.73 0.89
N TRP A 183 -0.75 -4.77 -0.02
CA TRP A 183 -1.89 -3.85 -0.03
C TRP A 183 -3.21 -4.62 -0.14
N GLU A 184 -3.22 -5.66 -0.96
CA GLU A 184 -4.37 -6.52 -1.16
C GLU A 184 -4.73 -7.28 0.13
N GLU A 185 -3.74 -7.84 0.83
CA GLU A 185 -3.94 -8.48 2.14
C GLU A 185 -4.46 -7.47 3.18
N ALA A 186 -3.89 -6.25 3.22
CA ALA A 186 -4.35 -5.17 4.09
C ALA A 186 -5.80 -4.74 3.80
N TRP A 187 -6.26 -4.88 2.56
CA TRP A 187 -7.66 -4.68 2.15
C TRP A 187 -8.54 -5.92 2.37
N GLY A 188 -8.02 -6.97 3.00
CA GLY A 188 -8.74 -8.19 3.31
C GLY A 188 -8.97 -9.09 2.11
N ILE A 189 -8.18 -8.95 1.04
CA ILE A 189 -8.18 -9.84 -0.11
C ILE A 189 -7.26 -11.03 0.21
N PRO A 190 -7.78 -12.26 0.33
CA PRO A 190 -6.95 -13.44 0.54
C PRO A 190 -5.94 -13.62 -0.59
N LEU A 191 -4.75 -14.17 -0.27
CA LEU A 191 -3.68 -14.40 -1.25
C LEU A 191 -4.16 -15.15 -2.51
N ALA A 192 -5.03 -16.15 -2.35
CA ALA A 192 -5.59 -16.93 -3.45
C ALA A 192 -6.51 -16.12 -4.39
N ASP A 193 -7.07 -15.01 -3.90
CA ASP A 193 -7.99 -14.14 -4.62
C ASP A 193 -7.28 -12.89 -5.19
N ILE A 194 -5.99 -12.71 -4.92
CA ILE A 194 -5.21 -11.63 -5.51
C ILE A 194 -5.05 -11.91 -7.00
N LYS A 195 -5.60 -10.99 -7.82
CA LYS A 195 -5.49 -11.07 -9.28
C LYS A 195 -4.03 -11.21 -9.72
N PRO A 196 -3.72 -12.00 -10.76
CA PRO A 196 -2.35 -12.17 -11.24
C PRO A 196 -1.66 -10.84 -11.53
N GLY A 197 -0.47 -10.66 -10.97
CA GLY A 197 0.35 -9.47 -11.17
C GLY A 197 -0.20 -8.22 -10.46
N CYS A 198 -1.16 -8.32 -9.55
CA CYS A 198 -1.68 -7.18 -8.79
C CYS A 198 -1.01 -7.00 -7.42
N GLU A 199 -0.36 -8.02 -6.86
CA GLU A 199 0.26 -7.95 -5.54
C GLU A 199 1.29 -6.81 -5.45
N ARG A 200 1.17 -5.98 -4.40
CA ARG A 200 2.04 -4.82 -4.14
C ARG A 200 2.31 -4.62 -2.65
N PHE A 201 3.46 -4.04 -2.34
CA PHE A 201 3.88 -3.68 -0.99
C PHE A 201 4.40 -2.24 -0.94
N SER A 202 4.40 -1.60 0.23
CA SER A 202 5.04 -0.29 0.44
C SER A 202 6.24 -0.42 1.35
N LEU A 203 7.37 0.16 0.94
CA LEU A 203 8.62 0.10 1.66
C LEU A 203 9.17 1.53 1.85
N PRO A 204 9.60 1.92 3.06
CA PRO A 204 10.30 3.19 3.28
C PRO A 204 11.62 3.24 2.53
N GLU A 205 11.92 4.41 1.98
CA GLU A 205 13.21 4.71 1.37
C GLU A 205 14.39 4.45 2.29
N GLY A 206 15.48 3.92 1.74
CA GLY A 206 16.71 3.66 2.48
C GLY A 206 16.64 2.50 3.48
N ALA A 207 15.45 1.94 3.74
CA ALA A 207 15.26 0.82 4.66
C ALA A 207 15.87 -0.47 4.11
N PHE A 208 16.13 -1.41 5.03
CA PHE A 208 16.66 -2.74 4.70
C PHE A 208 15.60 -3.78 4.96
N TYR A 209 15.54 -4.77 4.08
CA TYR A 209 14.59 -5.85 4.16
C TYR A 209 15.29 -7.17 3.96
N ARG A 210 14.84 -8.17 4.71
CA ARG A 210 15.14 -9.58 4.52
C ARG A 210 14.00 -10.23 3.77
N LEU A 211 14.34 -11.02 2.76
CA LEU A 211 13.46 -11.93 2.06
C LEU A 211 13.73 -13.35 2.56
N GLU A 212 12.70 -13.99 3.10
CA GLU A 212 12.70 -15.42 3.44
C GLU A 212 11.90 -16.16 2.38
N ARG A 213 12.39 -17.33 1.93
CA ARG A 213 11.70 -18.16 0.94
C ARG A 213 11.10 -19.39 1.62
N GLU A 214 9.82 -19.64 1.34
CA GLU A 214 9.10 -20.80 1.88
C GLU A 214 9.84 -22.09 1.51
N GLY A 215 9.97 -22.99 2.49
CA GLY A 215 10.68 -24.27 2.30
C GLY A 215 12.20 -24.17 2.20
N MET A 216 12.81 -22.98 2.29
CA MET A 216 14.26 -22.78 2.25
C MET A 216 14.79 -22.04 3.50
N PRO A 217 14.92 -22.72 4.66
CA PRO A 217 15.30 -22.06 5.94
C PRO A 217 16.67 -21.36 5.95
N ARG A 218 17.55 -21.66 5.00
CA ARG A 218 18.86 -21.02 4.85
C ARG A 218 18.88 -19.89 3.82
N PHE A 219 17.75 -19.63 3.17
CA PHE A 219 17.60 -18.51 2.26
C PHE A 219 17.37 -17.24 3.08
N ASP A 220 18.43 -16.46 3.26
CA ASP A 220 18.40 -15.14 3.88
C ASP A 220 18.97 -14.14 2.87
N PHE A 221 18.07 -13.55 2.08
CA PHE A 221 18.45 -12.53 1.11
C PHE A 221 18.11 -11.14 1.64
N VAL A 222 19.12 -10.31 1.85
CA VAL A 222 18.95 -8.94 2.33
C VAL A 222 19.14 -7.96 1.19
N PHE A 223 18.22 -7.02 1.06
CA PHE A 223 18.31 -5.92 0.11
C PHE A 223 18.02 -4.58 0.78
N ARG A 224 18.46 -3.51 0.12
CA ARG A 224 18.23 -2.13 0.54
C ARG A 224 17.32 -1.43 -0.45
N VAL A 225 16.32 -0.73 0.05
CA VAL A 225 15.48 0.16 -0.76
C VAL A 225 16.30 1.39 -1.12
N PRO A 226 16.30 1.86 -2.38
CA PRO A 226 16.95 3.11 -2.76
C PRO A 226 16.47 4.28 -1.88
N ALA A 227 17.35 5.25 -1.67
CA ALA A 227 17.02 6.51 -1.03
C ALA A 227 17.10 7.61 -2.09
N ARG A 228 16.05 8.42 -2.21
CA ARG A 228 16.03 9.55 -3.14
C ARG A 228 16.74 10.74 -2.47
N GLU A 229 17.56 11.46 -3.23
CA GLU A 229 18.10 12.71 -2.75
C GLU A 229 17.01 13.78 -2.67
N ARG A 230 16.88 14.43 -1.52
CA ARG A 230 15.88 15.50 -1.29
C ARG A 230 16.57 16.77 -0.78
N PRO A 231 17.39 17.42 -1.62
CA PRO A 231 18.11 18.61 -1.20
C PRO A 231 17.17 19.74 -0.74
N HIS A 232 15.94 19.79 -1.25
CA HIS A 232 14.94 20.79 -0.86
C HIS A 232 14.43 20.61 0.58
N LEU A 233 14.39 19.39 1.14
CA LEU A 233 14.02 19.19 2.55
C LEU A 233 15.11 19.69 3.51
N LEU A 234 16.35 19.78 3.04
CA LEU A 234 17.48 20.33 3.79
C LEU A 234 17.57 21.85 3.66
N ARG A 235 16.89 22.45 2.68
CA ARG A 235 16.77 23.91 2.56
C ARG A 235 15.69 24.38 3.55
N THR A 236 16.14 24.83 4.71
CA THR A 236 15.34 25.38 5.83
C THR A 236 14.50 26.62 5.49
N GLU A 237 14.44 27.03 4.22
CA GLU A 237 13.70 28.21 3.75
C GLU A 237 12.19 27.97 3.58
N ILE A 238 11.73 26.72 3.61
CA ILE A 238 10.30 26.40 3.58
C ILE A 238 9.81 26.24 5.03
N PRO A 239 8.87 27.08 5.52
CA PRO A 239 8.30 26.93 6.84
C PRO A 239 7.73 25.52 7.03
N ILE A 240 8.15 24.85 8.10
CA ILE A 240 7.61 23.56 8.53
C ILE A 240 6.08 23.67 8.58
N GLY A 241 5.37 22.88 7.75
CA GLY A 241 3.90 22.83 7.75
C GLY A 241 3.19 23.22 6.46
N ARG A 242 3.89 23.60 5.38
CA ARG A 242 3.26 23.61 4.04
C ARG A 242 3.30 22.21 3.42
N PRO A 243 2.17 21.71 2.86
CA PRO A 243 2.18 20.49 2.07
C PRO A 243 3.19 20.63 0.93
N SER A 244 4.03 19.61 0.74
CA SER A 244 4.84 19.47 -0.47
C SER A 244 3.89 19.50 -1.67
N MET A 245 4.03 20.50 -2.52
CA MET A 245 3.33 20.59 -3.81
C MET A 245 4.32 20.18 -4.91
N LEU A 246 5.06 19.08 -4.70
CA LEU A 246 5.88 18.52 -5.77
C LEU A 246 4.93 17.91 -6.79
N VAL A 247 4.67 18.68 -7.83
CA VAL A 247 4.09 18.18 -9.07
C VAL A 247 5.12 17.22 -9.64
N ASN A 248 4.78 15.93 -9.73
CA ASN A 248 5.58 14.95 -10.43
C ASN A 248 5.77 15.49 -11.87
N PRO A 249 7.02 15.74 -12.34
CA PRO A 249 7.26 16.25 -13.68
C PRO A 249 6.72 15.30 -14.77
#